data_AF-A0A1W9LU89-F1
#
_entry.id   AF-A0A1W9LU89-F1
#
_cell.length_a   1.000
_cell.length_b   1.000
_cell.length_c   1.000
_cell.angle_alpha   90.00
_cell.angle_beta   90.00
_cell.angle_gamma   90.00
#
_symmetry.space_group_name_H-M   'P 1'
#
loop_
_entity.id
_entity.type
_entity.pdbx_description
1 polymer ?
#
loop_
_entity_poly.entity_id
_entity_poly.type
_entity_poly.pdbx_seq_one_letter_code
_entity_poly.pdbx_strand_id
1 'polypeptide(L)'
;LVLIFSLVSGFLFSGLTGFIRKAEIPVSWLGLDFSYSDFMLFSVIFFLVWSIIGVYRNMRTEFQMTNGPYVWLTFLISFMIYLSGFLSNAEDLDPVKHGIIALYISYAVGVLITYFMVFSEPKQIVEFRFLADKAKKGLWKEVGDNLPLWFLSLGVTVILCVAVLILSLLSTPIEIKGQGEHLPAFYALNVLCFMIRDISLLLYVNLKKDARRADIATVVYLVILYGLVPSILGMSGLKNLLPMFVPMPDSNLITGTLPILIQCAIIIFFLIERWNARNAEYL
;
A
#
# COMPACT_ATOMS: atom_id res chain seq x y z
N LEU A 1 -8.41 6.79 13.30
CA LEU A 1 -9.02 5.58 12.68
C LEU A 1 -10.48 5.78 12.24
N VAL A 2 -11.42 6.35 13.02
CA VAL A 2 -12.80 6.67 12.55
C VAL A 2 -12.82 7.62 11.34
N LEU A 3 -12.12 8.76 11.44
CA LEU A 3 -11.98 9.72 10.33
C LEU A 3 -11.37 9.07 9.09
N ILE A 4 -10.43 8.15 9.29
CA ILE A 4 -9.75 7.42 8.23
C ILE A 4 -10.71 6.47 7.51
N PHE A 5 -11.41 5.62 8.27
CA PHE A 5 -12.38 4.68 7.70
C PHE A 5 -13.53 5.42 7.02
N SER A 6 -14.03 6.51 7.61
CA SER A 6 -15.14 7.30 7.06
C SER A 6 -14.75 8.22 5.90
N LEU A 7 -13.55 8.82 5.91
CA LEU A 7 -13.05 9.62 4.78
C LEU A 7 -12.64 8.74 3.62
N VAL A 8 -11.97 7.61 3.87
CA VAL A 8 -11.58 6.67 2.81
C VAL A 8 -12.83 6.01 2.24
N SER A 9 -13.77 5.51 3.07
CA SER A 9 -15.02 4.94 2.56
C SER A 9 -15.88 5.98 1.85
N GLY A 10 -16.02 7.20 2.37
CA GLY A 10 -16.80 8.28 1.78
C GLY A 10 -16.20 8.82 0.48
N PHE A 11 -14.89 9.06 0.44
CA PHE A 11 -14.19 9.53 -0.75
C PHE A 11 -14.23 8.47 -1.86
N LEU A 12 -13.97 7.21 -1.53
CA LEU A 12 -14.04 6.12 -2.50
C LEU A 12 -15.46 5.87 -2.97
N PHE A 13 -16.46 5.87 -2.07
CA PHE A 13 -17.87 5.78 -2.45
C PHE A 13 -18.28 6.92 -3.39
N SER A 14 -17.83 8.15 -3.13
CA SER A 14 -18.11 9.31 -4.00
C SER A 14 -17.41 9.21 -5.37
N GLY A 15 -16.17 8.71 -5.42
CA GLY A 15 -15.44 8.50 -6.67
C GLY A 15 -16.05 7.37 -7.51
N LEU A 16 -16.43 6.27 -6.85
CA LEU A 16 -17.02 5.09 -7.48
C LEU A 16 -18.44 5.38 -8.00
N THR A 17 -19.24 6.11 -7.22
CA THR A 17 -20.56 6.61 -7.69
C THR A 17 -20.44 7.58 -8.83
N GLY A 18 -19.45 8.49 -8.82
CA GLY A 18 -19.21 9.41 -9.92
C GLY A 18 -18.85 8.69 -11.22
N PHE A 19 -18.07 7.62 -11.14
CA PHE A 19 -17.70 6.79 -12.30
C PHE A 19 -18.88 5.99 -12.84
N ILE A 20 -19.63 5.32 -11.96
CA ILE A 20 -20.73 4.43 -12.37
C ILE A 20 -21.97 5.22 -12.84
N ARG A 21 -22.29 6.36 -12.20
CA ARG A 21 -23.47 7.19 -12.55
C ARG A 21 -23.42 7.73 -13.97
N LYS A 22 -22.24 7.83 -14.58
CA LYS A 22 -22.08 8.34 -15.95
C LYS A 22 -22.44 7.32 -17.03
N ALA A 23 -22.67 6.05 -16.68
CA ALA A 23 -22.78 4.97 -17.63
C ALA A 23 -24.22 4.50 -17.93
N GLU A 24 -25.17 4.49 -16.99
CA GLU A 24 -26.44 3.73 -17.14
C GLU A 24 -26.24 2.24 -17.57
N ILE A 25 -25.00 1.73 -17.50
CA ILE A 25 -24.62 0.37 -17.85
C ILE A 25 -24.78 -0.50 -16.59
N PRO A 26 -25.28 -1.74 -16.71
CA PRO A 26 -25.27 -2.71 -15.60
C PRO A 26 -23.86 -2.85 -15.01
N VAL A 27 -23.76 -2.90 -13.69
CA VAL A 27 -22.48 -3.05 -13.00
C VAL A 27 -22.15 -4.53 -12.95
N SER A 28 -21.19 -4.97 -13.76
CA SER A 28 -20.64 -6.31 -13.62
C SER A 28 -19.63 -6.31 -12.48
N TRP A 29 -19.86 -7.16 -11.47
CA TRP A 29 -18.99 -7.34 -10.32
C TRP A 29 -18.76 -8.84 -10.08
N LEU A 30 -17.50 -9.28 -10.16
CA LEU A 30 -17.08 -10.69 -10.10
C LEU A 30 -17.79 -11.59 -11.12
N GLY A 31 -18.18 -11.03 -12.28
CA GLY A 31 -18.89 -11.75 -13.34
C GLY A 31 -20.39 -11.85 -13.10
N LEU A 32 -20.91 -11.20 -12.07
CA LEU A 32 -22.34 -11.08 -11.81
C LEU A 32 -22.81 -9.68 -12.23
N ASP A 33 -23.85 -9.63 -13.04
CA ASP A 33 -24.44 -8.37 -13.46
C ASP A 33 -25.45 -7.89 -12.42
N PHE A 34 -25.22 -6.71 -11.88
CA PHE A 34 -26.11 -6.04 -10.95
C PHE A 34 -26.77 -4.83 -11.60
N SER A 35 -28.04 -4.59 -11.24
CA SER A 35 -28.65 -3.29 -11.43
C SER A 35 -27.86 -2.23 -10.66
N TYR A 36 -27.75 -1.02 -11.21
CA TYR A 36 -27.08 0.09 -10.56
C TYR A 36 -27.58 0.33 -9.12
N SER A 37 -28.90 0.33 -8.93
CA SER A 37 -29.51 0.57 -7.62
C SER A 37 -29.19 -0.52 -6.60
N ASP A 38 -29.21 -1.78 -7.02
CA ASP A 38 -28.94 -2.92 -6.13
C ASP A 38 -27.47 -2.95 -5.72
N PHE A 39 -26.57 -2.70 -6.67
CA PHE A 39 -25.14 -2.62 -6.40
C PHE A 39 -24.82 -1.46 -5.47
N MET A 40 -25.42 -0.30 -5.68
CA MET A 40 -25.26 0.87 -4.82
C MET A 40 -25.71 0.59 -3.38
N LEU A 41 -26.84 -0.09 -3.22
CA LEU A 41 -27.35 -0.50 -1.91
C LEU A 41 -26.39 -1.50 -1.24
N PHE A 42 -25.88 -2.48 -2.00
CA PHE A 42 -24.87 -3.42 -1.53
C PHE A 42 -23.59 -2.70 -1.05
N SER A 43 -23.05 -1.76 -1.83
CA SER A 43 -21.87 -0.98 -1.47
C SER A 43 -22.10 -0.16 -0.18
N VAL A 44 -23.25 0.48 -0.04
CA VAL A 44 -23.60 1.23 1.19
C VAL A 44 -23.62 0.30 2.40
N ILE A 45 -24.28 -0.86 2.30
CA ILE A 45 -24.31 -1.83 3.40
C ILE A 45 -22.91 -2.32 3.74
N PHE A 46 -22.11 -2.67 2.72
CA PHE A 46 -20.73 -3.12 2.90
C PHE A 46 -19.89 -2.09 3.68
N PHE A 47 -19.89 -0.83 3.26
CA PHE A 47 -19.13 0.23 3.93
C PHE A 47 -19.73 0.60 5.30
N LEU A 48 -21.04 0.49 5.48
CA LEU A 48 -21.71 0.75 6.75
C LEU A 48 -21.29 -0.29 7.80
N VAL A 49 -21.27 -1.57 7.46
CA VAL A 49 -20.81 -2.64 8.37
C VAL A 49 -19.37 -2.37 8.83
N TRP A 50 -18.47 -2.07 7.90
CA TRP A 50 -17.08 -1.75 8.24
C TRP A 50 -16.94 -0.45 9.04
N SER A 51 -17.79 0.54 8.78
CA SER A 51 -17.81 1.79 9.56
C SER A 51 -18.23 1.54 11.01
N ILE A 52 -19.25 0.72 11.25
CA ILE A 52 -19.69 0.35 12.61
C ILE A 52 -18.58 -0.40 13.35
N ILE A 53 -17.96 -1.40 12.70
CA ILE A 53 -16.83 -2.16 13.28
C ILE A 53 -15.66 -1.21 13.59
N GLY A 54 -15.39 -0.26 12.70
CA GLY A 54 -14.39 0.78 12.89
C GLY A 54 -14.67 1.63 14.13
N VAL A 55 -15.89 2.15 14.29
CA VAL A 55 -16.31 2.94 15.46
C VAL A 55 -16.18 2.12 16.74
N TYR A 56 -16.66 0.88 16.75
CA TYR A 56 -16.56 -0.02 17.89
C TYR A 56 -15.10 -0.23 18.33
N ARG A 57 -14.19 -0.48 17.38
CA ARG A 57 -12.75 -0.65 17.69
C ARG A 57 -12.11 0.60 18.26
N ASN A 58 -12.50 1.79 17.79
CA ASN A 58 -12.00 3.04 18.36
C ASN A 58 -12.50 3.22 19.80
N MET A 59 -13.77 2.95 20.07
CA MET A 59 -14.31 2.99 21.42
C MET A 59 -13.57 2.04 22.38
N ARG A 60 -13.21 0.83 21.92
CA ARG A 60 -12.39 -0.09 22.71
C ARG A 60 -11.00 0.47 23.03
N THR A 61 -10.39 1.20 22.09
CA THR A 61 -9.09 1.84 22.32
C THR A 61 -9.18 2.94 23.38
N GLU A 62 -10.27 3.71 23.41
CA GLU A 62 -10.53 4.69 24.49
C GLU A 62 -10.63 4.01 25.87
N PHE A 63 -11.19 2.80 25.92
CA PHE A 63 -11.22 1.96 27.14
C PHE A 63 -9.92 1.20 27.42
N GLN A 64 -8.81 1.52 26.75
CA GLN A 64 -7.50 0.87 26.91
C GLN A 64 -7.52 -0.64 26.62
N MET A 65 -8.48 -1.11 25.82
CA MET A 65 -8.52 -2.51 25.37
C MET A 65 -7.67 -2.69 24.12
N THR A 66 -6.95 -3.81 24.07
CA THR A 66 -6.15 -4.17 22.89
C THR A 66 -7.03 -4.65 21.75
N ASN A 67 -6.73 -4.17 20.55
CA ASN A 67 -7.41 -4.58 19.33
C ASN A 67 -6.50 -5.54 18.57
N GLY A 68 -6.84 -6.83 18.54
CA GLY A 68 -6.09 -7.83 17.77
C GLY A 68 -6.05 -7.54 16.26
N PRO A 69 -5.14 -8.18 15.52
CA PRO A 69 -4.84 -7.88 14.13
C PRO A 69 -5.92 -8.38 13.14
N TYR A 70 -6.70 -9.38 13.54
CA TYR A 70 -7.57 -10.12 12.63
C TYR A 70 -8.65 -9.27 11.96
N VAL A 71 -9.31 -8.36 12.70
CA VAL A 71 -10.37 -7.51 12.12
C VAL A 71 -9.82 -6.60 11.02
N TRP A 72 -8.57 -6.14 11.17
CA TRP A 72 -7.91 -5.35 10.15
C TRP A 72 -7.56 -6.19 8.91
N LEU A 73 -7.05 -7.40 9.11
CA LEU A 73 -6.76 -8.32 8.00
C LEU A 73 -8.04 -8.70 7.22
N THR A 74 -9.14 -8.98 7.92
CA THR A 74 -10.43 -9.26 7.28
C THR A 74 -10.94 -8.04 6.49
N PHE A 75 -10.78 -6.83 7.04
CA PHE A 75 -11.10 -5.60 6.31
C PHE A 75 -10.27 -5.49 5.03
N LEU A 76 -8.95 -5.61 5.11
CA LEU A 76 -8.04 -5.54 3.96
C LEU A 76 -8.44 -6.54 2.87
N ILE A 77 -8.62 -7.80 3.22
CA ILE A 77 -8.98 -8.86 2.27
C ILE A 77 -10.34 -8.56 1.63
N SER A 78 -11.35 -8.21 2.43
CA SER A 78 -12.68 -7.90 1.91
C SER A 78 -12.67 -6.71 0.95
N PHE A 79 -11.84 -5.70 1.24
CA PHE A 79 -11.72 -4.50 0.43
C PHE A 79 -10.94 -4.74 -0.86
N MET A 80 -9.91 -5.60 -0.82
CA MET A 80 -9.20 -6.07 -2.01
C MET A 80 -10.12 -6.86 -2.94
N ILE A 81 -10.95 -7.76 -2.40
CA ILE A 81 -11.96 -8.51 -3.17
C ILE A 81 -13.01 -7.55 -3.76
N TYR A 82 -13.49 -6.60 -2.96
CA TYR A 82 -14.46 -5.60 -3.41
C TYR A 82 -13.96 -4.82 -4.62
N LEU A 83 -12.70 -4.34 -4.59
CA LEU A 83 -12.13 -3.56 -5.70
C LEU A 83 -11.69 -4.41 -6.90
N SER A 84 -11.16 -5.62 -6.68
CA SER A 84 -10.81 -6.50 -7.81
C SER A 84 -12.03 -7.03 -8.55
N GLY A 85 -13.21 -7.04 -7.91
CA GLY A 85 -14.46 -7.48 -8.51
C GLY A 85 -14.95 -6.66 -9.71
N PHE A 86 -14.52 -5.40 -9.87
CA PHE A 86 -14.92 -4.56 -11.02
C PHE A 86 -14.27 -4.96 -12.36
N LEU A 87 -13.45 -6.00 -12.37
CA LEU A 87 -12.69 -6.43 -13.55
C LEU A 87 -13.53 -7.23 -14.58
N SER A 88 -14.76 -7.63 -14.26
CA SER A 88 -15.46 -8.72 -14.98
C SER A 88 -15.92 -8.45 -16.41
N ASN A 89 -15.81 -7.23 -16.93
CA ASN A 89 -16.26 -6.88 -18.28
C ASN A 89 -15.23 -7.11 -19.40
N ALA A 90 -14.11 -7.78 -19.13
CA ALA A 90 -13.16 -8.12 -20.17
C ALA A 90 -13.51 -9.47 -20.82
N GLU A 91 -14.62 -9.52 -21.56
CA GLU A 91 -15.18 -10.71 -22.22
C GLU A 91 -14.18 -11.47 -23.12
N ASP A 92 -13.02 -10.87 -23.44
CA ASP A 92 -11.95 -11.42 -24.27
C ASP A 92 -10.72 -11.97 -23.51
N LEU A 93 -10.65 -11.85 -22.17
CA LEU A 93 -9.45 -12.21 -21.41
C LEU A 93 -9.51 -13.65 -20.89
N ASP A 94 -8.44 -14.41 -21.15
CA ASP A 94 -8.16 -15.72 -20.55
C ASP A 94 -8.35 -15.68 -19.01
N PRO A 95 -9.04 -16.66 -18.39
CA PRO A 95 -9.21 -16.74 -16.94
C PRO A 95 -7.93 -16.53 -16.12
N VAL A 96 -6.78 -16.98 -16.63
CA VAL A 96 -5.48 -16.78 -15.97
C VAL A 96 -5.09 -15.30 -15.94
N LYS A 97 -5.27 -14.58 -17.05
CA LYS A 97 -4.97 -13.14 -17.15
C LYS A 97 -5.89 -12.31 -16.26
N HIS A 98 -7.17 -12.67 -16.18
CA HIS A 98 -8.12 -12.09 -15.22
C HIS A 98 -7.62 -12.21 -13.78
N GLY A 99 -7.18 -13.40 -13.37
CA GLY A 99 -6.65 -13.63 -12.02
C GLY A 99 -5.41 -12.77 -11.72
N ILE A 100 -4.49 -12.63 -12.67
CA ILE A 100 -3.28 -11.82 -12.47
C ILE A 100 -3.62 -10.33 -12.35
N ILE A 101 -4.51 -9.79 -13.19
CA ILE A 101 -4.93 -8.39 -13.10
C ILE A 101 -5.64 -8.13 -11.77
N ALA A 102 -6.52 -9.04 -11.32
CA ALA A 102 -7.16 -8.95 -10.01
C ALA A 102 -6.16 -8.91 -8.85
N LEU A 103 -5.07 -9.69 -8.95
CA LEU A 103 -3.96 -9.65 -7.99
C LEU A 103 -3.17 -8.33 -8.07
N TYR A 104 -2.93 -7.77 -9.26
CA TYR A 104 -2.31 -6.45 -9.40
C TYR A 104 -3.17 -5.34 -8.78
N ILE A 105 -4.49 -5.36 -8.96
CA ILE A 105 -5.42 -4.42 -8.32
C ILE A 105 -5.33 -4.58 -6.80
N SER A 106 -5.39 -5.81 -6.30
CA SER A 106 -5.29 -6.10 -4.86
C SER A 106 -3.95 -5.62 -4.28
N TYR A 107 -2.86 -5.81 -5.02
CA TYR A 107 -1.53 -5.33 -4.66
C TYR A 107 -1.48 -3.79 -4.62
N ALA A 108 -2.02 -3.10 -5.63
CA ALA A 108 -2.09 -1.64 -5.66
C ALA A 108 -2.90 -1.09 -4.47
N VAL A 109 -4.01 -1.74 -4.11
CA VAL A 109 -4.80 -1.43 -2.92
C VAL A 109 -3.98 -1.60 -1.64
N GLY A 110 -3.21 -2.68 -1.53
CA GLY A 110 -2.29 -2.92 -0.41
C GLY A 110 -1.24 -1.80 -0.26
N VAL A 111 -0.63 -1.38 -1.37
CA VAL A 111 0.32 -0.26 -1.41
C VAL A 111 -0.34 1.03 -0.93
N LEU A 112 -1.51 1.38 -1.46
CA LEU A 112 -2.24 2.59 -1.08
C LEU A 112 -2.62 2.61 0.40
N ILE A 113 -3.18 1.52 0.91
CA ILE A 113 -3.56 1.43 2.33
C ILE A 113 -2.32 1.48 3.23
N THR A 114 -1.23 0.84 2.82
CA THR A 114 0.03 0.89 3.57
C THR A 114 0.52 2.33 3.68
N TYR A 115 0.61 3.09 2.58
CA TYR A 115 0.97 4.50 2.62
C TYR A 115 0.03 5.32 3.51
N PHE A 116 -1.27 5.13 3.34
CA PHE A 116 -2.27 5.84 4.12
C PHE A 116 -2.09 5.61 5.63
N MET A 117 -1.89 4.34 6.04
CA MET A 117 -1.71 3.98 7.44
C MET A 117 -0.36 4.43 7.99
N VAL A 118 0.70 4.35 7.18
CA VAL A 118 2.02 4.84 7.53
C VAL A 118 1.94 6.33 7.90
N PHE A 119 1.29 7.19 7.12
CA PHE A 119 1.20 8.61 7.47
C PHE A 119 0.19 8.92 8.59
N SER A 120 -0.73 8.00 8.87
CA SER A 120 -1.78 8.20 9.88
C SER A 120 -1.37 7.80 11.29
N GLU A 121 -0.50 6.80 11.43
CA GLU A 121 -0.11 6.27 12.74
C GLU A 121 1.15 6.97 13.29
N PRO A 122 1.18 7.27 14.60
CA PRO A 122 2.34 7.88 15.22
C PRO A 122 3.56 6.94 15.16
N LYS A 123 4.76 7.52 15.04
CA LYS A 123 6.02 6.77 14.89
C LYS A 123 6.89 6.96 16.11
N GLN A 124 6.46 6.39 17.24
CA GLN A 124 7.17 6.56 18.49
C GLN A 124 8.26 5.51 18.66
N ILE A 125 9.45 5.94 19.06
CA ILE A 125 10.57 5.02 19.32
C ILE A 125 10.24 3.99 20.41
N VAL A 126 9.45 4.38 21.42
CA VAL A 126 9.09 3.53 22.55
C VAL A 126 8.28 2.32 22.10
N GLU A 127 7.32 2.51 21.19
CA GLU A 127 6.50 1.43 20.63
C GLU A 127 7.35 0.43 19.85
N PHE A 128 8.29 0.90 19.04
CA PHE A 128 9.22 0.02 18.32
C PHE A 128 10.15 -0.76 19.26
N ARG A 129 10.60 -0.15 20.37
CA ARG A 129 11.43 -0.84 21.37
C ARG A 129 10.64 -1.92 22.08
N PHE A 130 9.40 -1.60 22.46
CA PHE A 130 8.49 -2.56 23.08
C PHE A 130 8.27 -3.78 22.18
N LEU A 131 7.99 -3.56 20.89
CA LEU A 131 7.83 -4.64 19.92
C LEU A 131 9.12 -5.44 19.74
N ALA A 132 10.28 -4.78 19.66
CA ALA A 132 11.56 -5.45 19.53
C ALA A 132 11.90 -6.32 20.76
N ASP A 133 11.61 -5.85 21.97
CA ASP A 133 11.82 -6.59 23.22
C ASP A 133 10.90 -7.82 23.31
N LYS A 134 9.61 -7.65 22.98
CA LYS A 134 8.64 -8.74 22.95
C LYS A 134 8.95 -9.79 21.89
N ALA A 135 9.42 -9.37 20.71
CA ALA A 135 9.88 -10.26 19.66
C ALA A 135 11.11 -11.07 20.10
N LYS A 136 12.10 -10.43 20.76
CA LYS A 136 13.27 -11.13 21.32
C LYS A 136 12.90 -12.16 22.38
N LYS A 137 11.84 -11.91 23.16
CA LYS A 137 11.32 -12.81 24.19
C LYS A 137 10.40 -13.92 23.63
N GLY A 138 10.18 -13.97 22.31
CA GLY A 138 9.33 -14.98 21.67
C GLY A 138 7.83 -14.83 21.93
N LEU A 139 7.38 -13.66 22.41
CA LEU A 139 5.99 -13.39 22.75
C LEU A 139 5.19 -12.96 21.50
N TRP A 140 5.09 -13.85 20.50
CA TRP A 140 4.54 -13.56 19.17
C TRP A 140 3.08 -13.09 19.18
N LYS A 141 2.28 -13.57 20.14
CA LYS A 141 0.89 -13.11 20.31
C LYS A 141 0.85 -11.64 20.69
N GLU A 142 1.67 -11.23 21.65
CA GLU A 142 1.75 -9.83 22.09
C GLU A 142 2.34 -8.92 21.01
N VAL A 143 3.28 -9.43 20.21
CA VAL A 143 3.77 -8.72 19.01
C VAL A 143 2.60 -8.50 18.03
N GLY A 144 1.87 -9.56 17.69
CA GLY A 144 0.72 -9.48 16.78
C GLY A 144 -0.37 -8.51 17.23
N ASP A 145 -0.67 -8.49 18.53
CA ASP A 145 -1.71 -7.64 19.11
C ASP A 145 -1.31 -6.15 19.21
N ASN A 146 -0.01 -5.84 19.17
CA ASN A 146 0.52 -4.48 19.28
C ASN A 146 1.21 -3.99 17.99
N LEU A 147 1.16 -4.78 16.90
CA LEU A 147 1.74 -4.37 15.63
C LEU A 147 0.98 -3.16 15.06
N PRO A 148 1.69 -2.11 14.63
CA PRO A 148 1.09 -1.01 13.90
C PRO A 148 0.35 -1.54 12.66
N LEU A 149 -0.81 -0.96 12.34
CA LEU A 149 -1.65 -1.46 11.25
C LEU A 149 -0.95 -1.31 9.89
N TRP A 150 -0.05 -0.34 9.77
CA TRP A 150 0.77 -0.19 8.58
C TRP A 150 1.76 -1.34 8.38
N PHE A 151 2.29 -1.94 9.46
CA PHE A 151 3.14 -3.13 9.37
C PHE A 151 2.36 -4.36 8.91
N LEU A 152 1.12 -4.53 9.40
CA LEU A 152 0.22 -5.60 8.94
C LEU A 152 -0.11 -5.43 7.46
N SER A 153 -0.42 -4.20 7.03
CA SER A 153 -0.73 -3.88 5.63
C SER A 153 0.48 -4.09 4.71
N LEU A 154 1.68 -3.72 5.18
CA LEU A 154 2.93 -3.98 4.49
C LEU A 154 3.17 -5.48 4.34
N GLY A 155 2.94 -6.28 5.38
CA GLY A 155 3.08 -7.74 5.33
C GLY A 155 2.17 -8.38 4.27
N VAL A 156 0.90 -8.00 4.21
CA VAL A 156 -0.03 -8.44 3.15
C VAL A 156 0.46 -8.01 1.77
N THR A 157 0.94 -6.77 1.64
CA THR A 157 1.45 -6.22 0.38
C THR A 157 2.70 -6.97 -0.11
N VAL A 158 3.60 -7.38 0.80
CA VAL A 158 4.76 -8.22 0.47
C VAL A 158 4.31 -9.59 -0.04
N ILE A 159 3.35 -10.24 0.62
CA ILE A 159 2.81 -11.54 0.18
C ILE A 159 2.19 -11.41 -1.22
N LEU A 160 1.41 -10.36 -1.47
CA LEU A 160 0.83 -10.09 -2.79
C LEU A 160 1.91 -9.80 -3.83
N CYS A 161 2.96 -9.06 -3.49
CA CYS A 161 4.09 -8.81 -4.38
C CYS A 161 4.76 -10.12 -4.82
N VAL A 162 4.99 -11.04 -3.88
CA VAL A 162 5.60 -12.35 -4.19
C VAL A 162 4.66 -13.18 -5.07
N ALA A 163 3.36 -13.20 -4.77
CA ALA A 163 2.37 -13.89 -5.58
C ALA A 163 2.32 -13.34 -7.01
N VAL A 164 2.25 -12.01 -7.16
CA VAL A 164 2.26 -11.32 -8.46
C VAL A 164 3.55 -11.60 -9.23
N LEU A 165 4.72 -11.53 -8.57
CA LEU A 165 6.01 -11.80 -9.18
C LEU A 165 6.10 -13.24 -9.70
N ILE A 166 5.76 -14.24 -8.87
CA ILE A 166 5.79 -15.65 -9.25
C ILE A 166 4.85 -15.90 -10.44
N LEU A 167 3.60 -15.43 -10.36
CA LEU A 167 2.62 -15.65 -11.44
C LEU A 167 3.00 -14.92 -12.73
N SER A 168 3.56 -13.71 -12.63
CA SER A 168 4.02 -12.96 -13.80
C SER A 168 5.24 -13.59 -14.48
N LEU A 169 6.09 -14.32 -13.73
CA LEU A 169 7.22 -15.06 -14.29
C LEU A 169 6.79 -16.39 -14.93
N LEU A 170 5.71 -17.01 -14.44
CA LEU A 170 5.18 -18.27 -14.95
C LEU A 170 4.24 -18.10 -16.14
N SER A 171 3.67 -16.90 -16.33
CA SER A 171 2.67 -16.62 -17.36
C SER A 171 3.29 -15.93 -18.58
N THR A 172 2.63 -16.04 -19.74
CA THR A 172 2.99 -15.22 -20.90
C THR A 172 2.79 -13.74 -20.59
N PRO A 173 3.63 -12.83 -21.12
CA PRO A 173 3.51 -11.40 -20.85
C PRO A 173 2.08 -10.91 -21.11
N ILE A 174 1.52 -10.20 -20.13
CA ILE A 174 0.18 -9.63 -20.27
C ILE A 174 0.27 -8.47 -21.25
N GLU A 175 -0.21 -8.69 -22.47
CA GLU A 175 -0.51 -7.62 -23.42
C GLU A 175 -1.76 -6.89 -22.96
N ILE A 176 -1.59 -5.65 -22.50
CA ILE A 176 -2.72 -4.74 -22.34
C ILE A 176 -3.07 -4.25 -23.75
N LYS A 177 -4.15 -4.77 -24.32
CA LYS A 177 -4.67 -4.33 -25.64
C LYS A 177 -4.79 -2.79 -25.63
N GLY A 178 -4.04 -2.12 -26.51
CA GLY A 178 -4.20 -0.69 -26.79
C GLY A 178 -2.98 0.21 -26.58
N GLN A 179 -1.89 -0.25 -25.96
CA GLN A 179 -0.69 0.60 -25.74
C GLN A 179 0.66 -0.04 -26.09
N GLY A 180 0.73 -1.34 -26.41
CA GLY A 180 2.00 -2.01 -26.73
C GLY A 180 2.99 -2.09 -25.57
N GLU A 181 2.60 -1.62 -24.38
CA GLU A 181 3.37 -1.70 -23.14
C GLU A 181 2.95 -2.97 -22.38
N HIS A 182 3.92 -3.82 -22.10
CA HIS A 182 3.75 -4.99 -21.24
C HIS A 182 4.01 -4.58 -19.80
N LEU A 183 3.19 -5.03 -18.84
CA LEU A 183 3.55 -4.96 -17.43
C LEU A 183 4.67 -5.98 -17.17
N PRO A 184 5.91 -5.57 -16.90
CA PRO A 184 6.97 -6.54 -16.66
C PRO A 184 6.84 -7.17 -15.28
N ALA A 185 7.31 -8.41 -15.17
CA ALA A 185 7.23 -9.19 -13.95
C ALA A 185 7.84 -8.49 -12.71
N PHE A 186 8.88 -7.67 -12.92
CA PHE A 186 9.58 -6.97 -11.85
C PHE A 186 8.94 -5.63 -11.43
N TYR A 187 7.87 -5.17 -12.10
CA TYR A 187 7.24 -3.89 -11.76
C TYR A 187 6.71 -3.87 -10.33
N ALA A 188 6.01 -4.93 -9.90
CA ALA A 188 5.52 -5.05 -8.53
C ALA A 188 6.68 -5.02 -7.51
N LEU A 189 7.81 -5.67 -7.82
CA LEU A 189 8.98 -5.64 -6.96
C LEU A 189 9.57 -4.21 -6.85
N ASN A 190 9.67 -3.50 -7.98
CA ASN A 190 10.14 -2.12 -7.99
C ASN A 190 9.24 -1.24 -7.11
N VAL A 191 7.92 -1.31 -7.28
CA VAL A 191 6.95 -0.56 -6.46
C VAL A 191 7.10 -0.89 -4.97
N LEU A 192 7.29 -2.15 -4.61
CA LEU A 192 7.53 -2.56 -3.23
C LEU A 192 8.82 -1.94 -2.68
N CYS A 193 9.92 -1.97 -3.45
CA CYS A 193 11.18 -1.35 -3.05
C CYS A 193 11.01 0.17 -2.88
N PHE A 194 10.37 0.88 -3.81
CA PHE A 194 10.06 2.30 -3.66
C PHE A 194 9.27 2.58 -2.39
N MET A 195 8.25 1.75 -2.08
CA MET A 195 7.49 1.89 -0.84
C MET A 195 8.34 1.65 0.41
N ILE A 196 9.19 0.61 0.43
CA ILE A 196 10.10 0.34 1.56
C ILE A 196 11.07 1.51 1.76
N ARG A 197 11.63 2.06 0.68
CA ARG A 197 12.50 3.24 0.71
C ARG A 197 11.79 4.44 1.36
N ASP A 198 10.57 4.72 0.94
CA ASP A 198 9.81 5.88 1.39
C ASP A 198 9.40 5.76 2.86
N ILE A 199 8.97 4.56 3.27
CA ILE A 199 8.69 4.25 4.67
C ILE A 199 9.97 4.39 5.51
N SER A 200 11.11 3.88 5.02
CA SER A 200 12.38 3.98 5.71
C SER A 200 12.84 5.42 5.89
N LEU A 201 12.65 6.26 4.86
CA LEU A 201 12.94 7.69 4.90
C LEU A 201 12.02 8.41 5.91
N LEU A 202 10.73 8.09 5.91
CA LEU A 202 9.78 8.63 6.89
C LEU A 202 10.17 8.26 8.33
N LEU A 203 10.51 7.00 8.58
CA LEU A 203 10.96 6.54 9.89
C LEU A 203 12.27 7.20 10.29
N TYR A 204 13.21 7.36 9.36
CA TYR A 204 14.49 8.01 9.60
C TYR A 204 14.33 9.45 10.09
N VAL A 205 13.43 10.21 9.45
CA VAL A 205 13.13 11.60 9.85
C VAL A 205 12.37 11.64 11.19
N ASN A 206 11.42 10.74 11.40
CA ASN A 206 10.61 10.67 12.63
C ASN A 206 11.42 10.27 13.87
N LEU A 207 12.48 9.46 13.72
CA LEU A 207 13.31 9.02 14.85
C LEU A 207 14.30 10.09 15.35
N LYS A 208 14.32 11.30 14.76
CA LYS A 208 15.14 12.41 15.22
C LYS A 208 14.64 12.95 16.57
N LYS A 209 15.56 13.34 17.46
CA LYS A 209 15.26 13.82 18.83
C LYS A 209 14.24 14.95 18.90
N ASP A 210 14.32 15.90 17.97
CA ASP A 210 13.43 17.07 17.87
C ASP A 210 12.67 17.06 16.54
N ALA A 211 12.07 15.94 16.18
CA ALA A 211 11.33 15.77 14.94
C ALA A 211 9.97 16.49 14.97
N ARG A 212 9.96 17.82 15.17
CA ARG A 212 8.75 18.64 15.00
C ARG A 212 8.39 18.65 13.52
N ARG A 213 7.17 18.23 13.18
CA ARG A 213 6.65 18.18 11.80
C ARG A 213 7.44 17.25 10.87
N ALA A 214 7.94 16.13 11.40
CA ALA A 214 8.68 15.11 10.65
C ALA A 214 7.96 14.67 9.37
N ASP A 215 6.66 14.41 9.46
CA ASP A 215 5.85 13.93 8.34
C ASP A 215 5.79 14.96 7.19
N ILE A 216 5.70 16.26 7.51
CA ILE A 216 5.73 17.33 6.52
C ILE A 216 7.08 17.37 5.81
N ALA A 217 8.18 17.26 6.57
CA ALA A 217 9.51 17.23 5.98
C ALA A 217 9.68 16.02 5.04
N THR A 218 9.15 14.86 5.40
CA THR A 218 9.14 13.68 4.52
C THR A 218 8.31 13.90 3.27
N VAL A 219 7.12 14.49 3.37
CA VAL A 219 6.30 14.83 2.19
C VAL A 219 7.08 15.76 1.25
N VAL A 220 7.78 16.76 1.79
CA VAL A 220 8.63 17.65 0.98
C VAL A 220 9.73 16.86 0.27
N TYR A 221 10.41 15.93 0.95
CA TYR A 221 11.41 15.08 0.31
C TYR A 221 10.81 14.21 -0.80
N LEU A 222 9.63 13.63 -0.59
CA LEU A 222 8.95 12.84 -1.61
C LEU A 222 8.52 13.69 -2.80
N VAL A 223 8.02 14.91 -2.59
CA VAL A 223 7.68 15.85 -3.68
C VAL A 223 8.92 16.19 -4.52
N ILE A 224 10.07 16.41 -3.87
CA ILE A 224 11.33 16.66 -4.59
C ILE A 224 11.74 15.41 -5.39
N LEU A 225 11.68 14.24 -4.77
CA LEU A 225 12.16 12.98 -5.37
C LEU A 225 11.26 12.50 -6.51
N TYR A 226 9.94 12.61 -6.39
CA TYR A 226 8.98 12.15 -7.40
C TYR A 226 8.55 13.23 -8.40
N GLY A 227 8.67 14.50 -8.04
CA GLY A 227 8.25 15.63 -8.89
C GLY A 227 9.44 16.34 -9.53
N LEU A 228 10.28 16.96 -8.70
CA LEU A 228 11.33 17.87 -9.17
C LEU A 228 12.45 17.13 -9.91
N VAL A 229 13.01 16.07 -9.32
CA VAL A 229 14.13 15.32 -9.92
C VAL A 229 13.73 14.69 -11.27
N PRO A 230 12.59 13.96 -11.38
CA PRO A 230 12.19 13.35 -12.64
C PRO A 230 11.87 14.40 -13.72
N SER A 231 11.29 15.54 -13.34
CA SER A 231 11.01 16.64 -14.27
C SER A 231 12.30 17.20 -14.89
N ILE A 232 13.32 17.46 -14.06
CA ILE A 232 14.62 17.96 -14.54
C ILE A 232 15.30 16.92 -15.45
N LEU A 233 15.29 15.64 -15.07
CA LEU A 233 15.87 14.57 -15.88
C LEU A 233 15.15 14.43 -17.24
N GLY A 234 13.81 14.53 -17.22
CA GLY A 234 12.99 14.47 -18.41
C GLY A 234 13.27 15.62 -19.39
N MET A 235 13.41 16.85 -18.89
CA MET A 235 13.76 18.02 -19.68
C MET A 235 15.21 17.99 -20.19
N SER A 236 16.12 17.38 -19.44
CA SER A 236 17.55 17.28 -19.79
C SER A 236 17.87 16.15 -20.79
N GLY A 237 16.85 15.43 -21.28
CA GLY A 237 17.03 14.29 -22.19
C GLY A 237 17.55 13.02 -21.53
N LEU A 238 17.71 12.98 -20.20
CA LEU A 238 18.23 11.84 -19.43
C LEU A 238 17.12 10.86 -19.03
N LYS A 239 16.20 10.56 -19.95
CA LYS A 239 15.01 9.72 -19.69
C LYS A 239 15.37 8.32 -19.19
N ASN A 240 16.52 7.79 -19.58
CA ASN A 240 17.02 6.48 -19.16
C ASN A 240 17.28 6.38 -17.64
N LEU A 241 17.42 7.51 -16.95
CA LEU A 241 17.62 7.56 -15.49
C LEU A 241 16.30 7.68 -14.71
N LEU A 242 15.16 7.91 -15.38
CA LEU A 242 13.86 8.05 -14.72
C LEU A 242 13.44 6.82 -13.90
N PRO A 243 13.68 5.57 -14.36
CA PRO A 243 13.35 4.36 -13.59
C PRO A 243 14.04 4.28 -12.22
N MET A 244 15.12 5.04 -12.00
CA MET A 244 15.80 5.12 -10.71
C MET A 244 15.01 5.90 -9.66
N PHE A 245 14.09 6.78 -10.07
CA PHE A 245 13.35 7.68 -9.16
C PHE A 245 11.85 7.42 -9.14
N VAL A 246 11.30 6.84 -10.22
CA VAL A 246 9.88 6.55 -10.37
C VAL A 246 9.72 5.10 -10.86
N PRO A 247 8.77 4.32 -10.30
CA PRO A 247 8.49 2.98 -10.82
C PRO A 247 7.87 3.09 -12.22
N MET A 248 8.69 2.85 -13.24
CA MET A 248 8.25 2.82 -14.63
C MET A 248 7.95 1.38 -15.08
N PRO A 249 6.83 1.15 -15.80
CA PRO A 249 6.55 -0.14 -16.41
C PRO A 249 7.72 -0.63 -17.26
N ASP A 250 8.25 0.15 -18.18
CA ASP A 250 9.30 -0.32 -19.13
C ASP A 250 10.70 -0.57 -18.52
N SER A 251 10.84 -0.59 -17.19
CA SER A 251 12.11 -0.77 -16.52
C SER A 251 12.54 -2.23 -16.44
N ASN A 252 13.83 -2.49 -16.64
CA ASN A 252 14.41 -3.83 -16.49
C ASN A 252 15.15 -3.98 -15.15
N LEU A 253 15.73 -5.16 -14.91
CA LEU A 253 16.44 -5.45 -13.67
C LEU A 253 17.61 -4.47 -13.40
N ILE A 254 18.30 -4.03 -14.46
CA ILE A 254 19.50 -3.19 -14.37
C ILE A 254 19.13 -1.71 -14.21
N THR A 255 18.13 -1.22 -14.95
CA THR A 255 17.75 0.19 -14.95
C THR A 255 16.72 0.55 -13.89
N GLY A 256 15.86 -0.40 -13.49
CA GLY A 256 14.83 -0.20 -12.46
C GLY A 256 15.19 -0.85 -11.13
N THR A 257 15.25 -2.18 -11.09
CA THR A 257 15.28 -2.95 -9.84
C THR A 257 16.56 -2.78 -9.04
N LEU A 258 17.72 -2.89 -9.68
CA LEU A 258 19.01 -2.80 -9.00
C LEU A 258 19.27 -1.40 -8.41
N PRO A 259 19.01 -0.28 -9.13
CA PRO A 259 19.13 1.06 -8.55
C PRO A 259 18.24 1.29 -7.34
N ILE A 260 16.97 0.87 -7.38
CA ILE A 260 16.07 1.07 -6.24
C ILE A 260 16.47 0.17 -5.05
N LEU A 261 16.93 -1.06 -5.29
CA LEU A 261 17.45 -1.93 -4.22
C LEU A 261 18.65 -1.30 -3.51
N ILE A 262 19.57 -0.68 -4.25
CA ILE A 262 20.71 0.04 -3.68
C ILE A 262 20.21 1.22 -2.83
N GLN A 263 19.28 2.03 -3.34
CA GLN A 263 18.70 3.14 -2.57
C GLN A 263 18.01 2.65 -1.28
N CYS A 264 17.25 1.56 -1.35
CA CYS A 264 16.65 0.94 -0.18
C CYS A 264 17.70 0.53 0.84
N ALA A 265 18.75 -0.18 0.40
CA ALA A 265 19.83 -0.64 1.29
C ALA A 265 20.52 0.54 1.98
N ILE A 266 20.82 1.62 1.25
CA ILE A 266 21.44 2.83 1.80
C ILE A 266 20.54 3.48 2.85
N ILE A 267 19.25 3.68 2.57
CA ILE A 267 18.34 4.36 3.49
C ILE A 267 18.06 3.48 4.72
N ILE A 268 17.91 2.16 4.54
CA ILE A 268 17.76 1.22 5.65
C ILE A 268 19.02 1.22 6.53
N PHE A 269 20.22 1.25 5.94
CA PHE A 269 21.47 1.36 6.69
C PHE A 269 21.47 2.61 7.59
N PHE A 270 21.14 3.78 7.04
CA PHE A 270 21.04 5.02 7.81
C PHE A 270 19.93 4.97 8.87
N LEU A 271 18.81 4.30 8.59
CA LEU A 271 17.73 4.08 9.56
C LEU A 271 18.20 3.24 10.74
N ILE A 272 18.93 2.15 10.49
CA ILE A 272 19.47 1.27 11.53
C ILE A 272 20.49 2.04 12.39
N GLU A 273 21.40 2.78 11.77
CA GLU A 273 22.37 3.61 12.48
C GLU A 273 21.67 4.64 13.39
N ARG A 274 20.66 5.33 12.83
CA ARG A 274 19.83 6.29 13.58
C ARG A 274 19.11 5.65 14.75
N TRP A 275 18.52 4.48 14.52
CA TRP A 275 17.84 3.69 15.55
C TRP A 275 18.80 3.35 16.70
N ASN A 276 19.99 2.84 16.38
CA ASN A 276 20.98 2.45 17.38
C ASN A 276 21.45 3.66 18.20
N ALA A 277 21.77 4.78 17.54
CA ALA A 277 22.18 6.01 18.22
C ALA A 277 21.09 6.52 19.17
N ARG A 278 19.83 6.51 18.72
CA ARG A 278 18.71 6.98 19.54
C ARG A 278 18.39 6.03 20.68
N ASN A 279 18.49 4.72 20.46
CA ASN A 279 18.26 3.71 21.49
C ASN A 279 19.32 3.78 22.61
N ALA A 280 20.57 4.15 22.27
CA ALA A 280 21.64 4.35 23.24
C ALA A 280 21.41 5.55 24.18
N GLU A 281 20.69 6.59 23.75
CA GLU A 281 20.35 7.73 24.62
C GLU A 281 19.36 7.39 25.76
N TYR A 282 18.70 6.23 25.70
CA TYR A 282 17.71 5.78 26.68
C TYR A 282 18.20 4.60 27.54
N LEU A 283 19.50 4.29 27.49
CA LEU A 283 20.19 3.34 28.36
C LEU A 283 21.06 4.12 29.35
#